data_AF-A0A6N0I167-F1
#
_entry.id   AF-A0A6N0I167-F1
#
_cell.length_a   1.000
_cell.length_b   1.000
_cell.length_c   1.000
_cell.angle_alpha   90.00
_cell.angle_beta   90.00
_cell.angle_gamma   90.00
#
_symmetry.space_group_name_H-M   'P 1'
#
loop_
_entity.id
_entity.type
_entity.pdbx_description
1 polymer ?
#
loop_
_entity_poly.entity_id
_entity_poly.type
_entity_poly.pdbx_seq_one_letter_code
_entity_poly.pdbx_strand_id
1 'polypeptide(L)'
;MLQPGVALLAPGGKQMVIEGRSGAARVKITESDAGQFYKPCVDITFNSVAKIYPNTTLAVILTGMGADGREGCRTLKQGGSTVWSQDEASCVVYGMPMAVAEARITDRVVTLDQFGSELAGVV
;
A
#
# COMPACT_ATOMS: atom_id res chain seq x y z
N MET A 1 -5.86 11.39 13.62
CA MET A 1 -5.51 12.16 12.40
C MET A 1 -4.21 11.61 11.86
N LEU A 2 -3.94 11.74 10.56
CA LEU A 2 -2.63 11.42 10.01
C LEU A 2 -1.63 12.54 10.36
N GLN A 3 -0.44 12.16 10.83
CA GLN A 3 0.60 13.10 11.27
C GLN A 3 1.98 12.64 10.76
N PRO A 4 2.83 13.57 10.32
CA PRO A 4 4.24 13.26 10.01
C PRO A 4 4.96 12.64 11.21
N GLY A 5 5.92 11.75 10.93
CA GLY A 5 6.71 11.09 11.99
C GLY A 5 5.99 9.95 12.71
N VAL A 6 4.80 9.54 12.24
CA VAL A 6 4.02 8.46 12.84
C VAL A 6 3.81 7.32 11.83
N ALA A 7 4.20 6.11 12.23
CA ALA A 7 3.85 4.88 11.53
C ALA A 7 2.62 4.25 12.21
N LEU A 8 1.62 3.87 11.41
CA LEU A 8 0.38 3.25 11.90
C LEU A 8 0.29 1.81 11.41
N LEU A 9 0.07 0.88 12.34
CA LEU A 9 -0.10 -0.54 12.04
C LEU A 9 -1.59 -0.89 12.06
N ALA A 10 -2.08 -1.48 10.98
CA ALA A 10 -3.47 -1.94 10.89
C ALA A 10 -3.73 -3.07 11.91
N PRO A 11 -4.81 -2.99 12.71
CA PRO A 11 -5.13 -4.04 13.67
C PRO A 11 -5.61 -5.32 12.98
N GLY A 12 -5.11 -6.47 13.43
CA GLY A 12 -5.53 -7.79 12.93
C GLY A 12 -7.03 -8.04 13.08
N GLY A 13 -7.63 -8.75 12.11
CA GLY A 13 -9.06 -9.09 12.08
C GLY A 13 -9.99 -7.96 11.62
N LYS A 14 -9.47 -6.75 11.44
CA LYS A 14 -10.22 -5.55 11.04
C LYS A 14 -9.65 -4.94 9.76
N GLN A 15 -10.34 -3.96 9.21
CA GLN A 15 -9.83 -3.14 8.11
C GLN A 15 -9.40 -1.77 8.62
N MET A 16 -8.34 -1.25 8.01
CA MET A 16 -7.87 0.11 8.20
C MET A 16 -8.15 0.90 6.93
N VAL A 17 -8.92 1.99 7.04
CA VAL A 17 -9.21 2.88 5.93
C VAL A 17 -8.89 4.31 6.30
N ILE A 18 -8.59 5.13 5.29
CA ILE A 18 -8.49 6.57 5.42
C ILE A 18 -9.82 7.18 4.97
N GLU A 19 -10.37 8.08 5.79
CA GLU A 19 -11.58 8.83 5.45
C GLU A 19 -11.40 10.35 5.65
N GLY A 20 -12.30 11.13 5.06
CA GLY A 20 -12.29 12.58 5.11
C GLY A 20 -11.83 13.21 3.79
N ARG A 21 -11.11 14.33 3.91
CA ARG A 21 -10.53 15.08 2.79
C ARG A 21 -9.06 15.33 3.04
N SER A 22 -8.29 15.62 1.99
CA SER A 22 -6.89 16.03 2.13
C SER A 22 -6.78 17.20 3.12
N GLY A 23 -5.79 17.15 4.01
CA GLY A 23 -5.60 18.09 5.12
C GLY A 23 -6.47 17.84 6.38
N ALA A 24 -7.51 17.01 6.29
CA ALA A 24 -8.35 16.63 7.44
C ALA A 24 -8.60 15.12 7.51
N ALA A 25 -7.74 14.32 6.88
CA ALA A 25 -7.89 12.89 6.80
C ALA A 25 -7.60 12.20 8.14
N ARG A 26 -8.31 11.11 8.41
CA ARG A 26 -8.13 10.29 9.60
C ARG A 26 -8.19 8.82 9.27
N VAL A 27 -7.48 8.04 10.07
CA VAL A 27 -7.65 6.59 10.10
C VAL A 27 -8.99 6.26 10.73
N LYS A 28 -9.70 5.32 10.11
CA LYS A 28 -10.86 4.65 10.67
C LYS A 28 -10.63 3.15 10.60
N ILE A 29 -10.94 2.49 11.71
CA ILE A 29 -10.94 1.04 11.77
C ILE A 29 -12.37 0.58 11.56
N THR A 30 -12.59 -0.31 10.61
CA THR A 30 -13.89 -0.91 10.33
C THR A 30 -13.86 -2.40 10.55
N GLU A 31 -15.01 -2.98 10.89
CA GLU A 31 -15.16 -4.42 10.89
C GLU A 31 -15.03 -4.97 9.46
N SER A 32 -14.56 -6.20 9.36
CA SER A 32 -14.35 -6.86 8.08
C SER A 32 -15.58 -7.66 7.68
N ASP A 33 -16.00 -7.54 6.41
CA ASP A 33 -17.16 -8.26 5.92
C ASP A 33 -16.96 -9.79 5.89
N ALA A 34 -18.06 -10.54 5.85
CA ALA A 34 -18.06 -12.01 5.88
C ALA A 34 -17.38 -12.66 4.65
N GLY A 35 -17.15 -11.92 3.57
CA GLY A 35 -16.48 -12.41 2.35
C GLY A 35 -15.03 -11.96 2.15
N GLN A 36 -14.47 -11.16 3.07
CA GLN A 36 -13.09 -10.68 2.94
C GLN A 36 -12.11 -11.74 3.46
N PHE A 37 -11.19 -12.18 2.59
CA PHE A 37 -10.18 -13.19 2.94
C PHE A 37 -9.00 -12.60 3.73
N TYR A 38 -8.65 -11.33 3.50
CA TYR A 38 -7.54 -10.63 4.17
C TYR A 38 -8.07 -9.61 5.17
N LYS A 39 -7.56 -9.67 6.41
CA LYS A 39 -8.00 -8.84 7.54
C LYS A 39 -6.78 -8.54 8.44
N PRO A 40 -6.00 -7.48 8.15
CA PRO A 40 -6.28 -6.38 7.24
C PRO A 40 -5.98 -6.68 5.76
N CYS A 41 -6.65 -5.95 4.86
CA CYS A 41 -6.46 -6.01 3.41
C CYS A 41 -5.78 -4.73 2.88
N VAL A 42 -4.70 -4.90 2.14
CA VAL A 42 -3.93 -3.81 1.52
C VAL A 42 -4.76 -3.12 0.44
N ASP A 43 -5.48 -3.88 -0.41
CA ASP A 43 -6.33 -3.30 -1.46
C ASP A 43 -7.38 -2.34 -0.89
N ILE A 44 -8.00 -2.69 0.24
CA ILE A 44 -9.00 -1.84 0.92
C ILE A 44 -8.35 -0.54 1.40
N THR A 45 -7.19 -0.65 2.04
CA THR A 45 -6.43 0.52 2.52
C THR A 45 -6.08 1.44 1.34
N PHE A 46 -5.47 0.90 0.29
CA PHE A 46 -5.00 1.66 -0.87
C PHE A 46 -6.15 2.30 -1.66
N ASN A 47 -7.28 1.61 -1.83
CA ASN A 47 -8.47 2.18 -2.45
C ASN A 47 -9.03 3.37 -1.65
N SER A 48 -8.93 3.35 -0.32
CA SER A 48 -9.33 4.48 0.52
C SER A 48 -8.36 5.67 0.41
N VAL A 49 -7.06 5.38 0.34
CA VAL A 49 -6.00 6.40 0.14
C VAL A 49 -6.15 7.08 -1.21
N ALA A 50 -6.37 6.32 -2.29
CA ALA A 50 -6.50 6.84 -3.64
C ALA A 50 -7.60 7.90 -3.81
N LYS A 51 -8.68 7.79 -3.01
CA LYS A 51 -9.79 8.76 -3.02
C LYS A 51 -9.43 10.10 -2.38
N ILE A 52 -8.42 10.12 -1.50
CA ILE A 52 -8.10 11.28 -0.65
C ILE A 52 -6.78 11.94 -1.09
N TYR A 53 -5.82 11.14 -1.56
CA TYR A 53 -4.46 11.56 -1.92
C TYR A 53 -4.07 11.11 -3.33
N PRO A 54 -4.82 11.52 -4.39
CA PRO A 54 -4.44 11.21 -5.76
C PRO A 54 -3.14 11.92 -6.11
N ASN A 55 -2.27 11.27 -6.89
CA ASN A 55 -1.00 11.81 -7.41
C ASN A 55 0.01 12.29 -6.33
N THR A 56 -0.25 12.04 -5.05
CA THR A 56 0.62 12.42 -3.93
C THR A 56 0.94 11.24 -3.01
N THR A 57 0.63 10.02 -3.44
CA THR A 57 0.85 8.81 -2.67
C THR A 57 2.02 8.03 -3.26
N LEU A 58 2.92 7.58 -2.39
CA LEU A 58 3.85 6.50 -2.67
C LEU A 58 3.33 5.22 -2.02
N ALA A 59 3.01 4.20 -2.84
CA ALA A 59 2.70 2.86 -2.35
C ALA A 59 3.92 1.97 -2.47
N VAL A 60 4.15 1.17 -1.43
CA VAL A 60 5.24 0.19 -1.37
C VAL A 60 4.64 -1.19 -1.12
N ILE A 61 4.99 -2.16 -1.97
CA ILE A 61 4.62 -3.56 -1.82
C ILE A 61 5.88 -4.37 -1.49
N LEU A 62 5.87 -4.99 -0.32
CA LEU A 62 6.95 -5.85 0.17
C LEU A 62 6.59 -7.33 0.05
N THR A 63 7.55 -8.19 0.37
CA THR A 63 7.43 -9.66 0.42
C THR A 63 6.13 -10.11 1.09
N GLY A 64 5.51 -11.14 0.52
CA GLY A 64 4.25 -11.68 1.00
C GLY A 64 3.62 -12.64 -0.01
N MET A 65 2.74 -13.52 0.46
CA MET A 65 2.02 -14.46 -0.40
C MET A 65 0.77 -13.81 -1.01
N GLY A 66 0.38 -14.27 -2.19
CA GLY A 66 -0.87 -13.86 -2.84
C GLY A 66 -0.72 -12.59 -3.65
N ALA A 67 -1.82 -11.86 -3.83
CA ALA A 67 -1.90 -10.69 -4.69
C ALA A 67 -2.59 -9.48 -4.02
N ASP A 68 -2.73 -9.50 -2.69
CA ASP A 68 -3.29 -8.37 -1.96
C ASP A 68 -2.41 -7.12 -2.17
N GLY A 69 -3.06 -6.00 -2.45
CA GLY A 69 -2.42 -4.73 -2.82
C GLY A 69 -2.34 -4.48 -4.33
N ARG A 70 -2.50 -5.50 -5.19
CA ARG A 70 -2.42 -5.32 -6.65
C ARG A 70 -3.51 -4.41 -7.19
N GLU A 71 -4.77 -4.62 -6.81
CA GLU A 71 -5.87 -3.82 -7.33
C GLU A 71 -5.89 -2.42 -6.69
N GLY A 72 -5.52 -2.31 -5.42
CA GLY A 72 -5.32 -1.04 -4.74
C GLY A 72 -4.21 -0.20 -5.38
N CYS A 73 -3.08 -0.82 -5.71
CA CYS A 73 -2.02 -0.17 -6.48
C CYS A 73 -2.50 0.25 -7.87
N ARG A 74 -3.32 -0.56 -8.55
CA ARG A 74 -3.92 -0.17 -9.84
C ARG A 74 -4.77 1.10 -9.70
N THR A 75 -5.61 1.18 -8.69
CA THR A 75 -6.41 2.38 -8.39
C THR A 75 -5.52 3.59 -8.09
N LEU A 76 -4.47 3.41 -7.30
CA LEU A 76 -3.50 4.47 -7.00
C LEU A 76 -2.78 4.97 -8.28
N LYS A 77 -2.36 4.06 -9.18
CA LYS A 77 -1.76 4.40 -10.47
C LYS A 77 -2.72 5.17 -11.37
N GLN A 78 -3.99 4.80 -11.43
CA GLN A 78 -5.01 5.55 -12.18
C GLN A 78 -5.13 7.00 -11.70
N GLY A 79 -4.91 7.24 -10.40
CA GLY A 79 -4.85 8.58 -9.82
C GLY A 79 -3.48 9.28 -9.94
N GLY A 80 -2.50 8.72 -10.64
CA GLY A 80 -1.15 9.30 -10.82
C GLY A 80 -0.14 8.99 -9.72
N SER A 81 -0.49 8.15 -8.74
CA SER A 81 0.42 7.81 -7.64
C SER A 81 1.61 6.97 -8.10
N THR A 82 2.65 6.91 -7.28
CA THR A 82 3.85 6.09 -7.53
C THR A 82 3.73 4.76 -6.78
N VAL A 83 4.14 3.66 -7.41
CA VAL A 83 4.14 2.32 -6.83
C VAL A 83 5.53 1.70 -6.93
N TRP A 84 6.10 1.33 -5.79
CA TRP A 84 7.35 0.58 -5.70
C TRP A 84 7.08 -0.84 -5.21
N SER A 85 7.86 -1.80 -5.71
CA SER A 85 7.79 -3.19 -5.30
C SER A 85 9.17 -3.71 -4.89
N GLN A 86 9.19 -4.61 -3.92
CA GLN A 86 10.42 -5.29 -3.51
C GLN A 86 10.92 -6.23 -4.62
N ASP A 87 12.24 -6.30 -4.80
CA ASP A 87 12.88 -7.23 -5.73
C ASP A 87 12.75 -8.70 -5.27
N GLU A 88 12.78 -9.63 -6.23
CA GLU A 88 12.65 -11.07 -5.96
C GLU A 88 13.76 -11.62 -5.07
N ALA A 89 15.01 -11.20 -5.27
CA ALA A 89 16.17 -11.76 -4.57
C ALA A 89 16.20 -11.41 -3.08
N SER A 90 15.58 -10.30 -2.68
CA SER A 90 15.43 -9.94 -1.26
C SER A 90 14.11 -10.40 -0.64
N CYS A 91 13.17 -10.94 -1.43
CA CYS A 91 11.90 -11.45 -0.91
C CYS A 91 12.07 -12.82 -0.24
N VAL A 92 11.36 -13.03 0.88
CA VAL A 92 11.17 -14.38 1.44
C VAL A 92 10.11 -15.13 0.63
N VAL A 93 9.03 -14.45 0.28
CA VAL A 93 7.97 -14.94 -0.61
C VAL A 93 7.68 -13.84 -1.63
N TYR A 94 8.09 -14.08 -2.87
CA TYR A 94 7.87 -13.16 -3.98
C TYR A 94 6.46 -13.35 -4.58
N GLY A 95 5.41 -13.20 -3.76
CA GLY A 95 4.02 -13.30 -4.23
C GLY A 95 3.41 -11.92 -4.53
N MET A 96 3.20 -11.12 -3.48
CA MET A 96 2.59 -9.80 -3.61
C MET A 96 3.41 -8.87 -4.53
N PRO A 97 4.75 -8.74 -4.40
CA PRO A 97 5.53 -7.89 -5.30
C PRO A 97 5.46 -8.37 -6.76
N MET A 98 5.52 -9.70 -6.98
CA MET A 98 5.37 -10.31 -8.31
C MET A 98 4.02 -9.96 -8.93
N ALA A 99 2.93 -10.09 -8.18
CA ALA A 99 1.58 -9.82 -8.67
C ALA A 99 1.41 -8.36 -9.16
N VAL A 100 2.09 -7.40 -8.52
CA VAL A 100 2.08 -5.98 -8.91
C VAL A 100 3.01 -5.72 -10.10
N ALA A 101 4.20 -6.35 -10.12
CA ALA A 101 5.16 -6.23 -11.21
C ALA A 101 4.63 -6.83 -12.52
N GLU A 102 4.08 -8.04 -12.50
CA GLU A 102 3.49 -8.70 -13.68
C GLU A 102 2.30 -7.94 -14.26
N ALA A 103 1.53 -7.27 -13.39
CA ALA A 103 0.46 -6.38 -13.78
C ALA A 103 0.93 -5.06 -14.41
N ARG A 104 2.26 -4.82 -14.50
CA ARG A 104 2.91 -3.60 -15.01
C ARG A 104 2.48 -2.33 -14.26
N ILE A 105 2.26 -2.48 -12.96
CA ILE A 105 1.83 -1.39 -12.06
C ILE A 105 3.05 -0.75 -11.38
N THR A 106 4.11 -1.52 -11.13
CA THR A 106 5.35 -1.09 -10.49
C THR A 106 6.11 -0.06 -11.33
N ASP A 107 6.41 1.11 -10.74
CA ASP A 107 7.31 2.12 -11.31
C ASP A 107 8.77 1.81 -11.02
N ARG A 108 9.05 1.21 -9.85
CA ARG A 108 10.41 0.88 -9.43
C ARG A 108 10.46 -0.41 -8.63
N VAL A 109 11.42 -1.25 -8.97
CA VAL A 109 11.80 -2.43 -8.19
C VAL A 109 13.00 -2.06 -7.31
N VAL A 110 12.90 -2.31 -6.01
CA VAL A 110 13.89 -1.86 -5.01
C VAL A 110 14.28 -3.04 -4.13
N THR A 111 15.56 -3.16 -3.77
CA THR A 111 15.99 -4.18 -2.82
C THR A 111 15.76 -3.79 -1.37
N LEU A 112 15.49 -4.78 -0.51
CA LEU A 112 15.04 -4.53 0.87
C LEU A 112 15.93 -3.53 1.60
N ASP A 113 17.25 -3.70 1.50
CA ASP A 113 18.25 -2.88 2.17
C ASP A 113 18.31 -1.44 1.66
N GLN A 114 17.77 -1.16 0.47
CA GLN A 114 17.75 0.17 -0.13
C GLN A 114 16.47 0.95 0.19
N PHE A 115 15.37 0.31 0.61
CA PHE A 115 14.11 1.01 0.83
C PHE A 115 14.24 2.19 1.80
N GLY A 116 15.00 2.03 2.90
CA GLY A 116 15.19 3.11 3.87
C GLY A 116 15.82 4.37 3.24
N SER A 117 16.93 4.20 2.52
CA SER A 117 17.59 5.31 1.82
C SER A 117 16.74 5.89 0.69
N GLU A 118 16.00 5.06 -0.04
CA GLU A 118 15.17 5.50 -1.16
C GLU A 118 13.95 6.28 -0.69
N LEU A 119 13.29 5.84 0.39
CA LEU A 119 12.17 6.56 1.00
C LEU A 119 12.59 7.94 1.49
N ALA A 120 13.78 8.05 2.09
CA ALA A 120 14.32 9.33 2.57
C ALA A 120 14.59 10.34 1.44
N GLY A 121 14.76 9.88 0.20
CA GLY A 121 14.97 10.75 -0.96
C GLY A 121 13.69 11.26 -1.62
N VAL A 122 12.51 10.76 -1.22
CA VAL A 122 11.20 11.14 -1.81
C VAL A 122 10.43 12.16 -0.96
N VAL A 123 10.76 12.25 0.33
CA VAL A 123 10.08 13.12 1.31
C VAL A 123 10.77 14.46 1.51
#